data_AF-A0A1Y1RW12-F1
#
_entry.id   AF-A0A1Y1RW12-F1
#
_cell.length_a   1.000
_cell.length_b   1.000
_cell.length_c   1.000
_cell.angle_alpha   90.00
_cell.angle_beta   90.00
_cell.angle_gamma   90.00
#
_symmetry.space_group_name_H-M   'P 1'
#
loop_
_entity.id
_entity.type
_entity.pdbx_description
1 polymer ?
#
loop_
_entity_poly.entity_id
_entity_poly.type
_entity_poly.pdbx_seq_one_letter_code
_entity_poly.pdbx_strand_id
1 'polypeptide(L)' 'MIEVTRLDGTVYWVNPHQIEYMEANPDTTLIMLSGKRLVVREDRRTIMNSIIEYRRQIGAFKNEE' A
#
# COMPACT_ATOMS: atom_id res chain seq x y z
N MET A 1 -4.52 -5.26 5.44
CA MET A 1 -4.60 -3.85 5.01
C MET A 1 -3.30 -3.17 5.39
N ILE A 2 -2.82 -2.21 4.61
CA ILE A 2 -1.66 -1.38 4.95
C ILE A 2 -2.14 0.04 5.26
N GLU A 3 -1.54 0.67 6.26
CA GLU A 3 -1.81 2.07 6.60
C GLU A 3 -1.01 2.99 5.66
N VAL A 4 -1.66 4.05 5.18
CA VAL A 4 -1.04 5.12 4.38
C VAL A 4 -1.63 6.46 4.77
N THR A 5 -0.88 7.54 4.56
CA THR A 5 -1.30 8.88 4.92
C THR A 5 -1.40 9.74 3.67
N ARG A 6 -2.57 10.34 3.43
CA ARG A 6 -2.73 11.32 2.34
C ARG A 6 -1.91 12.58 2.61
N LEU A 7 -1.68 13.36 1.56
CA LEU A 7 -1.02 14.66 1.70
C LEU A 7 -1.79 15.63 2.61
N ASP A 8 -3.10 15.47 2.78
CA ASP A 8 -3.91 16.25 3.72
C ASP A 8 -3.80 15.78 5.19
N GLY A 9 -3.07 14.70 5.45
CA GLY A 9 -2.90 14.12 6.79
C GLY A 9 -3.95 13.06 7.15
N THR A 10 -4.94 12.82 6.29
CA THR A 10 -5.95 11.77 6.52
C THR A 10 -5.32 10.39 6.37
N VAL A 11 -5.53 9.54 7.38
CA VAL A 11 -5.06 8.15 7.39
C VAL A 11 -6.05 7.25 6.68
N TYR A 12 -5.55 6.40 5.79
CA TYR A 12 -6.31 5.40 5.05
C TYR A 12 -5.73 4.01 5.26
N TRP A 13 -6.61 3.02 5.29
CA TRP A 13 -6.24 1.61 5.22
C TRP A 13 -6.49 1.12 3.80
N VAL A 14 -5.44 0.69 3.11
CA VAL A 14 -5.49 0.26 1.70
C VAL A 14 -5.30 -1.25 1.61
N ASN A 15 -6.04 -1.88 0.71
CA ASN A 15 -5.81 -3.28 0.35
C ASN A 15 -4.63 -3.34 -0.65
N PRO A 16 -3.46 -3.88 -0.26
CA PRO A 16 -2.30 -3.92 -1.15
C PRO A 16 -2.47 -4.87 -2.34
N HIS A 17 -3.43 -5.81 -2.31
CA HIS A 17 -3.75 -6.67 -3.46
C HIS A 17 -4.52 -5.94 -4.56
N GLN A 18 -5.01 -4.73 -4.29
CA GLN A 18 -5.75 -3.90 -5.24
C GLN A 18 -4.87 -2.80 -5.85
N ILE A 19 -3.60 -2.71 -5.45
CA ILE A 19 -2.63 -1.80 -6.06
C ILE A 19 -2.14 -2.46 -7.35
N GLU A 20 -2.26 -1.74 -8.45
CA GLU A 20 -1.79 -2.17 -9.77
C GLU A 20 -0.31 -1.82 -9.94
N TYR A 21 0.06 -0.57 -9.69
CA TYR A 21 1.43 -0.08 -9.66
C TYR A 21 1.57 1.17 -8.80
N MET A 22 2.83 1.59 -8.55
CA MET A 22 3.16 2.80 -7.81
C MET A 22 4.15 3.65 -8.60
N GLU A 23 3.94 4.95 -8.60
CA GLU A 23 4.85 5.93 -9.19
C GLU A 23 5.38 6.87 -8.09
N ALA A 24 6.60 7.38 -8.26
CA ALA A 24 7.20 8.33 -7.32
C ALA A 24 7.70 9.55 -8.11
N ASN A 25 6.92 10.63 -8.15
CA ASN A 25 7.25 11.88 -8.83
C ASN A 25 6.27 13.01 -8.45
N PRO A 26 6.66 14.01 -7.63
CA PRO A 26 7.65 13.95 -6.55
C PRO A 26 7.19 13.11 -5.35
N ASP A 27 5.87 12.99 -5.18
CA ASP A 27 5.22 12.18 -4.14
C ASP A 27 4.90 10.76 -4.66
N THR A 28 4.59 9.85 -3.75
CA THR A 28 4.17 8.49 -4.11
C THR A 28 2.69 8.48 -4.49
N THR A 29 2.38 7.97 -5.68
CA THR A 29 1.01 7.72 -6.13
C THR A 29 0.77 6.23 -6.25
N LEU A 30 -0.25 5.72 -5.56
CA LEU A 30 -0.76 4.36 -5.71
C LEU A 30 -1.86 4.35 -6.78
N ILE A 31 -1.67 3.55 -7.82
CA ILE A 31 -2.67 3.34 -8.86
C ILE A 31 -3.37 2.03 -8.54
N MET A 32 -4.69 2.09 -8.34
CA MET A 32 -5.50 0.94 -7.97
C MET A 32 -6.11 0.30 -9.21
N LEU A 33 -6.36 -1.02 -9.18
CA LEU A 33 -7.05 -1.76 -10.25
C LEU A 33 -8.44 -1.20 -10.58
N SER A 34 -9.05 -0.48 -9.64
CA SER A 34 -10.32 0.22 -9.84
C SER A 34 -10.22 1.51 -10.67
N GLY A 35 -9.02 1.91 -11.09
CA GLY A 35 -8.74 3.21 -11.71
C GLY A 35 -8.58 4.35 -10.70
N LYS A 36 -8.82 4.13 -9.40
CA LYS A 36 -8.60 5.14 -8.35
C LYS A 36 -7.10 5.42 -8.20
N ARG A 37 -6.77 6.69 -7.98
CA ARG A 37 -5.41 7.15 -7.68
C ARG A 37 -5.35 7.71 -6.27
N LEU A 38 -4.33 7.31 -5.52
CA LEU A 38 -4.12 7.76 -4.15
C LEU A 38 -2.71 8.31 -4.01
N VAL A 39 -2.61 9.62 -3.75
CA VAL A 39 -1.33 10.28 -3.47
C VAL A 39 -1.09 10.23 -1.96
N VAL A 40 0.07 9.73 -1.55
CA VAL A 40 0.43 9.46 -0.17
C VAL A 40 1.75 10.10 0.22
N ARG A 41 1.95 10.33 1.52
CA ARG A 41 3.16 10.93 2.09
C ARG A 41 4.32 9.94 2.18
N GLU A 42 4.00 8.66 2.31
CA GLU A 42 5.00 7.61 2.43
C GLU A 42 5.75 7.43 1.11
N ASP A 43 7.07 7.28 1.18
CA ASP A 43 7.87 6.95 0.00
C ASP A 43 7.63 5.50 -0.45
N ARG A 44 8.00 5.20 -1.70
CA ARG A 44 7.83 3.87 -2.30
C ARG A 44 8.43 2.72 -1.47
N ARG A 45 9.54 2.92 -0.77
CA ARG A 45 10.21 1.88 0.03
C ARG A 45 9.41 1.60 1.29
N THR A 46 8.92 2.65 1.94
CA THR A 46 8.04 2.53 3.12
C THR A 46 6.79 1.73 2.76
N ILE A 47 6.11 2.08 1.65
CA ILE A 47 4.95 1.31 1.17
C ILE A 47 5.33 -0.15 0.84
N MET A 48 6.45 -0.37 0.14
CA MET A 48 6.91 -1.72 -0.21
C MET A 48 7.13 -2.58 1.04
N ASN A 49 7.77 -2.05 2.07
CA ASN A 49 8.00 -2.76 3.33
C ASN A 49 6.69 -3.11 4.02
N SER A 50 5.71 -2.19 4.06
CA SER A 50 4.37 -2.48 4.59
C SER A 50 3.65 -3.60 3.81
N ILE A 51 3.81 -3.65 2.49
CA ILE A 51 3.26 -4.74 1.65
C ILE A 51 3.95 -6.06 1.95
N ILE A 52 5.27 -6.09 2.07
CA ILE A 52 6.05 -7.29 2.41
C ILE A 52 5.64 -7.82 3.79
N GLU A 53 5.54 -6.94 4.78
CA GLU A 53 5.13 -7.32 6.13
C GLU A 53 3.70 -7.87 6.15
N TYR A 54 2.76 -7.21 5.47
CA TYR A 54 1.40 -7.71 5.30
C TYR A 54 1.38 -9.10 4.64
N ARG A 55 2.15 -9.30 3.55
CA ARG A 55 2.25 -10.60 2.86
C ARG A 55 2.85 -11.68 3.76
N ARG A 56 3.84 -11.34 4.58
CA ARG A 56 4.45 -12.26 5.55
C ARG A 56 3.42 -12.70 6.59
N GLN A 57 2.63 -11.77 7.11
CA GLN A 57 1.58 -12.08 8.08
C GLN A 57 0.51 -12.99 7.47
N ILE A 58 -0.07 -12.64 6.31
CA ILE A 58 -1.11 -13.48 5.70
C ILE A 58 -0.58 -14.82 5.16
N GLY A 59 0.69 -14.88 4.76
CA GLY A 59 1.35 -16.08 4.28
C GLY A 59 1.75 -17.03 5.41
N ALA A 60 2.03 -16.49 6.61
CA ALA A 60 2.25 -17.31 7.81
C ALA A 60 0.98 -18.11 8.18
N PHE A 61 -0.21 -17.57 7.91
CA PHE A 61 -1.49 -18.28 8.12
C PHE A 61 -1.80 -19.36 7.07
N LYS A 62 -1.01 -19.50 5.99
CA LYS A 62 -1.22 -20.56 4.98
C LYS A 62 -0.64 -21.93 5.37
N ASN A 63 0.02 -22.04 6.52
CA ASN A 63 0.62 -23.29 7.01
C ASN A 63 -0.19 -23.95 8.14
N GLU A 64 -1.40 -23.48 8.43
CA GLU A 64 -2.34 -24.16 9.32
C GLU A 64 -3.52 -24.68 8.46
N GLU A 65 -3.40 -25.97 8.10
CA GLU A 65 -4.37 -26.92 7.49
C GLU A 65 -4.70 -26.82 5.99
#